data_AF-A0A6J6EGL8-F1
#
_entry.id   AF-A0A6J6EGL8-F1
#
_cell.length_a   1.000
_cell.length_b   1.000
_cell.length_c   1.000
_cell.angle_alpha   90.00
_cell.angle_beta   90.00
_cell.angle_gamma   90.00
#
_symmetry.space_group_name_H-M   'P 1'
#
loop_
_entity.id
_entity.type
_entity.pdbx_description
1 polymer ?
#
loop_
_entity_poly.entity_id
_entity_poly.type
_entity_poly.pdbx_seq_one_letter_code
_entity_poly.pdbx_strand_id
1 'polypeptide(L)'
;MDGTFIHQDSHGGGGVITDGDTQWMTAGGGILHIETPPESMVIQGGLFHGLQIWVNLPARNKMIPPAYQNLDSHLVKLFTTPDAGTLIRLIAGDLGGVTGPGSTHTPIVIAHATLSPGARMVLPWNPKFNALAHGLKGSGFAGTEHLAMGVGQTVVYGTGDTITLEASSHEPLDVILMGGQPIGEPVEQYGPFVMNTRQELQQAFDDYQRGRLGVVPPNGIQPFRGR
;
A
#
# COMPACT_ATOMS: atom_id res chain seq x y z
N MET A 1 -6.61 -11.28 0.77
CA MET A 1 -5.23 -11.28 0.25
C MET A 1 -4.52 -12.37 1.00
N ASP A 2 -3.94 -13.29 0.25
CA ASP A 2 -3.57 -14.63 0.72
C ASP A 2 -2.11 -14.85 0.36
N GLY A 3 -1.28 -15.20 1.33
CA GLY A 3 0.15 -15.35 1.14
C GLY A 3 0.97 -15.00 2.37
N THR A 4 2.20 -15.50 2.41
CA THR A 4 3.14 -15.22 3.48
C THR A 4 4.43 -14.69 2.88
N PHE A 5 4.90 -13.55 3.40
CA PHE A 5 6.21 -13.00 3.08
C PHE A 5 7.09 -13.09 4.31
N ILE A 6 8.38 -13.33 4.10
CA ILE A 6 9.40 -13.01 5.09
C ILE A 6 10.19 -11.79 4.62
N HIS A 7 10.48 -10.88 5.54
CA HIS A 7 11.31 -9.72 5.26
C HIS A 7 12.42 -9.57 6.29
N GLN A 8 13.51 -8.93 5.88
CA GLN A 8 14.62 -8.55 6.76
C GLN A 8 15.32 -7.32 6.18
N ASP A 9 15.88 -6.50 7.05
CA ASP A 9 16.59 -5.29 6.66
C ASP A 9 17.93 -5.08 7.37
N SER A 10 18.64 -4.07 6.87
CA SER A 10 19.96 -3.60 7.34
C SER A 10 19.94 -2.89 8.69
N HIS A 11 18.77 -2.60 9.27
CA HIS A 11 18.61 -2.02 10.59
C HIS A 11 18.26 -3.09 11.64
N GLY A 12 18.37 -4.37 11.29
CA GLY A 12 18.08 -5.50 12.17
C GLY A 12 16.59 -5.80 12.32
N GLY A 13 15.74 -5.09 11.58
CA GLY A 13 14.32 -5.40 11.46
C GLY A 13 14.07 -6.60 10.55
N GLY A 14 12.82 -7.00 10.51
CA GLY A 14 12.40 -8.21 9.82
C GLY A 14 11.13 -8.78 10.44
N GLY A 15 10.57 -9.79 9.80
CA GLY A 15 9.33 -10.38 10.25
C GLY A 15 8.65 -11.24 9.19
N VAL A 16 7.48 -11.73 9.57
CA VAL A 16 6.58 -12.48 8.70
C VAL A 16 5.34 -11.62 8.48
N ILE A 17 4.95 -11.44 7.22
CA ILE A 17 3.69 -10.78 6.84
C ILE A 17 2.77 -11.90 6.38
N THR A 18 1.63 -12.08 7.05
CA THR A 18 0.65 -13.13 6.75
C THR A 18 -0.65 -12.56 6.21
N ASP A 19 -1.66 -13.41 6.05
CA ASP A 19 -2.94 -13.07 5.45
C ASP A 19 -3.59 -11.88 6.15
N GLY A 20 -3.80 -10.82 5.37
CA GLY A 20 -4.37 -9.60 5.87
C GLY A 20 -3.46 -8.85 6.84
N ASP A 21 -2.16 -9.11 6.94
CA ASP A 21 -1.24 -8.17 7.61
C ASP A 21 -0.89 -7.02 6.67
N THR A 22 -0.32 -5.94 7.22
CA THR A 22 0.26 -4.87 6.41
C THR A 22 1.56 -4.41 7.04
N GLN A 23 2.62 -4.37 6.24
CA GLN A 23 3.85 -3.71 6.62
C GLN A 23 3.87 -2.29 6.07
N TRP A 24 4.08 -1.32 6.94
CA TRP A 24 4.38 0.06 6.56
C TRP A 24 5.85 0.36 6.77
N MET A 25 6.63 0.34 5.69
CA MET A 25 8.05 0.67 5.73
C MET A 25 8.30 2.11 5.29
N THR A 26 8.95 2.89 6.15
CA THR A 26 9.50 4.20 5.81
C THR A 26 10.98 4.03 5.50
N ALA A 27 11.36 4.14 4.23
CA ALA A 27 12.76 4.01 3.80
C ALA A 27 13.63 5.20 4.21
N GLY A 28 13.07 6.43 4.16
CA GLY A 28 13.76 7.65 4.58
C GLY A 28 15.18 7.77 4.01
N GLY A 29 16.14 8.07 4.88
CA GLY A 29 17.55 8.27 4.53
C GLY A 29 18.27 7.04 3.97
N GLY A 30 17.62 5.88 3.90
CA GLY A 30 18.13 4.70 3.19
C GLY A 30 17.88 3.41 3.95
N ILE A 31 17.39 2.39 3.24
CA ILE A 31 17.24 1.05 3.77
C ILE A 31 17.61 0.02 2.71
N LEU A 32 18.44 -0.95 3.10
CA LEU A 32 18.60 -2.19 2.34
C LEU A 32 17.73 -3.26 3.00
N HIS A 33 16.87 -3.91 2.22
CA HIS A 33 15.98 -4.96 2.69
C HIS A 33 15.77 -6.02 1.62
N ILE A 34 15.20 -7.15 2.05
CA ILE A 34 14.77 -8.24 1.20
C ILE A 34 13.35 -8.66 1.61
N GLU A 35 12.55 -8.99 0.62
CA GLU A 35 11.20 -9.54 0.77
C GLU A 35 11.13 -10.80 -0.09
N THR A 36 10.82 -11.95 0.50
CA THR A 36 10.78 -13.22 -0.23
C THR A 36 9.73 -14.16 0.37
N PRO A 37 9.07 -15.02 -0.44
CA PRO A 37 8.22 -16.06 0.11
C PRO A 37 9.04 -17.04 0.98
N PRO A 38 8.49 -17.60 2.07
CA PRO A 38 9.16 -18.63 2.83
C PRO A 38 9.34 -19.90 1.98
N GLU A 39 10.39 -20.68 2.26
CA GLU A 39 10.69 -21.93 1.57
C GLU A 39 9.48 -22.88 1.49
N SER A 40 8.74 -23.02 2.60
CA SER A 40 7.53 -23.86 2.65
C SER A 40 6.49 -23.45 1.61
N MET A 41 6.30 -22.16 1.37
CA MET A 41 5.35 -21.63 0.38
C MET A 41 5.88 -21.84 -1.04
N VAL A 42 7.19 -21.70 -1.27
CA VAL A 42 7.78 -21.98 -2.59
C VAL A 42 7.66 -23.46 -2.94
N ILE A 43 7.85 -24.37 -1.97
CA ILE A 43 7.76 -25.83 -2.18
C ILE A 43 6.30 -26.27 -2.33
N GLN A 44 5.39 -25.80 -1.48
CA GLN A 44 3.97 -26.18 -1.54
C GLN A 44 3.27 -25.62 -2.79
N GLY A 45 3.72 -24.46 -3.28
CA GLY A 45 2.99 -23.69 -4.27
C GLY A 45 1.66 -23.17 -3.72
N GLY A 46 0.84 -22.60 -4.59
CA GLY A 46 -0.47 -22.05 -4.22
C GLY A 46 -0.64 -20.60 -4.65
N LEU A 47 -1.76 -20.00 -4.26
CA LEU A 47 -2.04 -18.60 -4.55
C LEU A 47 -1.16 -17.71 -3.68
N PHE A 48 -0.49 -16.77 -4.32
CA PHE A 48 0.24 -15.70 -3.68
C PHE A 48 -0.30 -14.37 -4.17
N HIS A 49 -0.92 -13.61 -3.27
CA HIS A 49 -1.62 -12.39 -3.60
C HIS A 49 -1.24 -11.29 -2.59
N GLY A 50 -0.28 -10.47 -2.97
CA GLY A 50 0.15 -9.29 -2.23
C GLY A 50 0.11 -8.03 -3.09
N LEU A 51 0.10 -6.88 -2.44
CA LEU A 51 0.16 -5.57 -3.08
C LEU A 51 1.27 -4.74 -2.42
N GLN A 52 2.07 -4.07 -3.24
CA GLN A 52 3.10 -3.14 -2.77
C GLN A 52 2.80 -1.73 -3.30
N ILE A 53 2.69 -0.77 -2.38
CA ILE A 53 2.39 0.63 -2.69
C ILE A 53 3.54 1.49 -2.18
N TRP A 54 4.13 2.30 -3.06
CA TRP A 54 5.12 3.29 -2.66
C TRP A 54 4.45 4.65 -2.45
N VAL A 55 4.55 5.15 -1.22
CA VAL A 55 4.04 6.48 -0.84
C VAL A 55 5.24 7.43 -0.73
N ASN A 56 5.24 8.49 -1.52
CA ASN A 56 6.33 9.46 -1.52
C ASN A 56 6.37 10.25 -0.19
N LEU A 57 7.55 10.72 0.19
CA LEU A 57 7.77 11.60 1.33
C LEU A 57 8.00 13.06 0.86
N PRO A 58 7.50 14.07 1.60
CA PRO A 58 7.89 15.45 1.41
C PRO A 58 9.41 15.62 1.58
N ALA A 59 10.00 16.61 0.92
CA ALA A 59 11.44 16.89 0.90
C ALA A 59 12.04 16.91 2.31
N ARG A 60 11.38 17.61 3.23
CA ARG A 60 11.76 17.70 4.65
C ARG A 60 11.88 16.36 5.38
N ASN A 61 11.19 15.33 4.87
CA ASN A 61 11.13 14.00 5.47
C ASN A 61 11.92 12.94 4.69
N LYS A 62 12.51 13.26 3.53
CA LYS A 62 13.21 12.26 2.70
C LYS A 62 14.42 11.63 3.39
N MET A 63 15.04 12.34 4.34
CA MET A 63 16.24 11.88 5.05
C MET A 63 16.00 11.50 6.51
N ILE A 64 14.74 11.27 6.92
CA ILE A 64 14.45 10.78 8.27
C ILE A 64 15.00 9.36 8.48
N PRO A 65 15.25 8.94 9.73
CA PRO A 65 15.63 7.56 10.01
C PRO A 65 14.59 6.58 9.47
N PRO A 66 15.01 5.43 8.90
CA PRO A 66 14.09 4.40 8.47
C PRO A 66 13.25 3.86 9.64
N ALA A 67 12.04 3.43 9.37
CA ALA A 67 11.12 2.92 10.38
C ALA A 67 10.15 1.88 9.82
N TYR A 68 9.68 0.98 10.69
CA TYR A 68 8.67 -0.03 10.38
C TYR A 68 7.44 0.13 11.27
N GLN A 69 6.29 -0.17 10.69
CA GLN A 69 5.05 -0.40 11.43
C GLN A 69 4.46 -1.72 10.94
N ASN A 70 4.42 -2.72 11.82
CA ASN A 70 3.73 -3.97 11.57
C ASN A 70 2.28 -3.78 11.98
N LEU A 71 1.39 -3.70 10.98
CA LEU A 71 -0.04 -3.53 11.16
C LEU A 71 -0.69 -4.89 10.95
N ASP A 72 -0.59 -5.74 11.98
CA ASP A 72 -1.19 -7.06 11.98
C ASP A 72 -2.70 -6.98 11.71
N SER A 73 -3.26 -8.02 11.09
CA SER A 73 -4.65 -8.08 10.66
C SER A 73 -5.66 -7.76 11.76
N HIS A 74 -5.34 -8.02 13.04
CA HIS A 74 -6.19 -7.73 14.19
C HIS A 74 -6.11 -6.28 14.69
N LEU A 75 -5.13 -5.50 14.24
CA LEU A 75 -4.92 -4.09 14.63
C LEU A 75 -5.64 -3.10 13.71
N VAL A 76 -6.02 -3.53 12.51
CA VAL A 76 -6.73 -2.68 11.54
C VAL A 76 -8.16 -2.38 11.97
N LYS A 77 -8.66 -1.22 11.53
CA LYS A 77 -10.06 -0.87 11.75
C LYS A 77 -10.93 -1.47 10.67
N LEU A 78 -11.93 -2.22 11.10
CA LEU A 78 -12.97 -2.77 10.25
C LEU A 78 -14.27 -2.03 10.52
N PHE A 79 -14.98 -1.67 9.45
CA PHE A 79 -16.33 -1.14 9.52
C PHE A 79 -17.10 -1.50 8.25
N THR A 80 -18.42 -1.36 8.28
CA THR A 80 -19.28 -1.68 7.14
C THR A 80 -20.07 -0.47 6.69
N THR A 81 -20.59 -0.53 5.47
CA THR A 81 -21.74 0.31 5.09
C THR A 81 -22.94 0.01 6.01
N PRO A 82 -23.91 0.94 6.15
CA PRO A 82 -25.07 0.74 7.03
C PRO A 82 -25.90 -0.51 6.70
N ASP A 83 -25.94 -0.91 5.42
CA ASP A 83 -26.62 -2.11 4.94
C ASP A 83 -25.76 -3.39 5.03
N ALA A 84 -24.54 -3.29 5.56
CA ALA A 84 -23.53 -4.35 5.61
C ALA A 84 -23.16 -4.96 4.25
N GLY A 85 -23.50 -4.30 3.14
CA GLY A 85 -23.17 -4.76 1.78
C GLY A 85 -21.67 -4.67 1.46
N THR A 86 -20.95 -3.79 2.16
CA THR A 86 -19.51 -3.58 1.99
C THR A 86 -18.77 -3.68 3.31
N LEU A 87 -17.68 -4.47 3.35
CA LEU A 87 -16.70 -4.49 4.44
C LEU A 87 -15.51 -3.63 4.06
N ILE A 88 -15.18 -2.64 4.91
CA ILE A 88 -14.03 -1.77 4.74
C ILE A 88 -13.00 -2.08 5.83
N ARG A 89 -11.78 -2.33 5.39
CA ARG A 89 -10.58 -2.41 6.21
C ARG A 89 -9.73 -1.15 6.00
N LEU A 90 -9.68 -0.29 7.00
CA LEU A 90 -8.88 0.93 6.96
C LEU A 90 -7.48 0.67 7.52
N ILE A 91 -6.48 0.86 6.65
CA ILE A 91 -5.06 0.59 6.92
C ILE A 91 -4.40 1.85 7.47
N ALA A 92 -4.61 2.99 6.82
CA ALA A 92 -4.03 4.27 7.22
C ALA A 92 -4.97 5.44 6.88
N GLY A 93 -4.90 6.51 7.67
CA GLY A 93 -5.68 7.73 7.43
C GLY A 93 -6.98 7.83 8.22
N ASP A 94 -7.84 8.76 7.80
CA ASP A 94 -9.21 8.92 8.30
C ASP A 94 -10.21 8.80 7.15
N LEU A 95 -11.24 7.99 7.35
CA LEU A 95 -12.29 7.76 6.37
C LEU A 95 -13.65 7.73 7.07
N GLY A 96 -14.45 8.77 6.85
CA GLY A 96 -15.78 8.88 7.48
C GLY A 96 -15.75 8.95 9.01
N GLY A 97 -14.70 9.54 9.59
CA GLY A 97 -14.53 9.65 11.04
C GLY A 97 -14.00 8.37 11.71
N VAL A 98 -13.64 7.36 10.92
CA VAL A 98 -12.89 6.19 11.39
C VAL A 98 -11.42 6.41 11.08
N THR A 99 -10.56 6.29 12.10
CA THR A 99 -9.10 6.47 11.96
C THR A 99 -8.37 5.13 11.92
N GLY A 100 -7.57 4.90 10.89
CA GLY A 100 -6.75 3.70 10.72
C GLY A 100 -5.51 3.70 11.61
N PRO A 101 -4.90 2.51 11.86
CA PRO A 101 -3.76 2.40 12.75
C PRO A 101 -2.43 2.88 12.14
N GLY A 102 -2.31 2.93 10.82
CA GLY A 102 -1.08 3.34 10.14
C GLY A 102 -0.75 4.81 10.34
N SER A 103 0.43 5.08 10.89
CA SER A 103 1.01 6.42 11.00
C SER A 103 1.68 6.83 9.69
N THR A 104 1.43 8.06 9.25
CA THR A 104 1.83 8.53 7.92
C THR A 104 2.55 9.88 8.00
N HIS A 105 3.40 10.17 7.02
CA HIS A 105 4.15 11.44 6.95
C HIS A 105 3.46 12.52 6.12
N THR A 106 2.37 12.15 5.45
CA THR A 106 1.46 13.02 4.70
C THR A 106 0.02 12.58 4.99
N PRO A 107 -0.95 13.50 4.98
CA PRO A 107 -2.35 13.13 5.09
C PRO A 107 -2.76 12.27 3.90
N ILE A 108 -3.12 11.02 4.16
CA ILE A 108 -3.50 10.02 3.16
C ILE A 108 -4.63 9.13 3.70
N VAL A 109 -5.26 8.37 2.81
CA VAL A 109 -6.17 7.26 3.11
C VAL A 109 -5.71 6.06 2.32
N ILE A 110 -5.60 4.91 2.96
CA ILE A 110 -5.46 3.60 2.31
C ILE A 110 -6.44 2.65 2.99
N ALA A 111 -7.36 2.09 2.21
CA ALA A 111 -8.36 1.15 2.66
C ALA A 111 -8.54 0.02 1.64
N HIS A 112 -8.84 -1.17 2.14
CA HIS A 112 -9.31 -2.29 1.34
C HIS A 112 -10.82 -2.41 1.53
N ALA A 113 -11.60 -2.44 0.45
CA ALA A 113 -13.04 -2.60 0.51
C ALA A 113 -13.48 -3.83 -0.30
N THR A 114 -14.32 -4.66 0.33
CA THR A 114 -14.95 -5.83 -0.28
C THR A 114 -16.45 -5.60 -0.35
N LEU A 115 -16.97 -5.43 -1.56
CA LEU A 115 -18.38 -5.22 -1.86
C LEU A 115 -19.01 -6.56 -2.24
N SER A 116 -20.12 -6.91 -1.60
CA SER A 116 -20.95 -8.07 -2.00
C SER A 116 -21.58 -7.84 -3.38
N PRO A 117 -21.96 -8.88 -4.13
CA PRO A 117 -22.66 -8.71 -5.41
C PRO A 117 -23.88 -7.78 -5.29
N GLY A 118 -23.96 -6.79 -6.19
CA GLY A 118 -25.00 -5.76 -6.22
C GLY A 118 -24.93 -4.72 -5.10
N ALA A 119 -23.94 -4.80 -4.19
CA ALA A 119 -23.76 -3.79 -3.16
C ALA A 119 -23.20 -2.50 -3.76
N ARG A 120 -23.69 -1.37 -3.22
CA ARG A 120 -23.22 -0.03 -3.58
C ARG A 120 -22.75 0.70 -2.34
N MET A 121 -21.56 1.29 -2.42
CA MET A 121 -20.95 2.07 -1.36
C MET A 121 -20.78 3.52 -1.81
N VAL A 122 -21.13 4.44 -0.91
CA VAL A 122 -20.79 5.87 -1.03
C VAL A 122 -20.08 6.27 0.26
N LEU A 123 -18.82 6.68 0.13
CA LEU A 123 -18.00 7.13 1.26
C LEU A 123 -17.73 8.63 1.15
N PRO A 124 -17.73 9.37 2.27
CA PRO A 124 -17.20 10.73 2.27
C PRO A 124 -15.70 10.69 1.93
N TRP A 125 -15.25 11.68 1.17
CA TRP A 125 -13.87 11.82 0.75
C TRP A 125 -13.40 13.26 0.93
N ASN A 126 -12.16 13.42 1.35
CA ASN A 126 -11.60 14.76 1.49
C ASN A 126 -11.34 15.36 0.09
N PRO A 127 -12.00 16.47 -0.30
CA PRO A 127 -11.83 17.04 -1.64
C PRO A 127 -10.42 17.61 -1.89
N LYS A 128 -9.58 17.72 -0.87
CA LYS A 128 -8.16 18.10 -1.00
C LYS A 128 -7.27 16.91 -1.37
N PHE A 129 -7.78 15.68 -1.32
CA PHE A 129 -7.02 14.48 -1.61
C PHE A 129 -7.24 14.07 -3.07
N ASN A 130 -6.19 13.57 -3.72
CA ASN A 130 -6.40 12.74 -4.90
C ASN A 130 -7.12 11.44 -4.48
N ALA A 131 -7.73 10.73 -5.43
CA ALA A 131 -8.48 9.51 -5.14
C ALA A 131 -8.34 8.49 -6.27
N LEU A 132 -8.09 7.24 -5.86
CA LEU A 132 -7.88 6.10 -6.72
C LEU A 132 -8.63 4.89 -6.16
N ALA A 133 -9.22 4.09 -7.03
CA ALA A 133 -9.70 2.75 -6.72
C ALA A 133 -9.03 1.74 -7.64
N HIS A 134 -8.36 0.73 -7.08
CA HIS A 134 -7.69 -0.32 -7.83
C HIS A 134 -8.38 -1.67 -7.60
N GLY A 135 -8.84 -2.33 -8.66
CA GLY A 135 -9.54 -3.61 -8.60
C GLY A 135 -8.59 -4.78 -8.36
N LEU A 136 -8.85 -5.55 -7.29
CA LEU A 136 -8.10 -6.76 -6.92
C LEU A 136 -8.83 -8.05 -7.31
N LYS A 137 -10.16 -8.05 -7.25
CA LYS A 137 -10.99 -9.22 -7.56
C LYS A 137 -12.37 -8.79 -8.07
N GLY A 138 -12.88 -9.58 -9.00
CA GLY A 138 -14.23 -9.41 -9.54
C GLY A 138 -14.40 -8.16 -10.40
N SER A 139 -15.63 -7.66 -10.45
CA SER A 139 -16.04 -6.63 -11.40
C SER A 139 -17.14 -5.72 -10.83
N GLY A 140 -17.18 -4.49 -11.32
CA GLY A 140 -18.16 -3.49 -10.88
C GLY A 140 -17.99 -2.15 -11.59
N PHE A 141 -18.43 -1.10 -10.92
CA PHE A 141 -18.53 0.25 -11.47
C PHE A 141 -18.02 1.29 -10.47
N ALA A 142 -17.46 2.38 -11.00
CA ALA A 142 -16.94 3.49 -10.23
C ALA A 142 -17.57 4.82 -10.63
N GLY A 143 -17.76 5.68 -9.63
CA GLY A 143 -18.29 7.03 -9.80
C GLY A 143 -19.77 7.07 -10.21
N THR A 144 -20.28 8.30 -10.36
CA THR A 144 -21.67 8.54 -10.81
C THR A 144 -21.89 8.22 -12.29
N GLU A 145 -20.81 8.13 -13.06
CA GLU A 145 -20.83 7.80 -14.48
C GLU A 145 -20.93 6.28 -14.74
N HIS A 146 -20.91 5.45 -13.69
CA HIS A 146 -20.88 3.99 -13.79
C HIS A 146 -19.75 3.49 -14.71
N LEU A 147 -18.54 4.00 -14.51
CA LEU A 147 -17.38 3.54 -15.27
C LEU A 147 -17.06 2.09 -14.88
N ALA A 148 -17.09 1.16 -15.83
CA ALA A 148 -16.77 -0.24 -15.57
C ALA A 148 -15.32 -0.39 -15.09
N MET A 149 -15.14 -1.21 -14.05
CA MET A 149 -13.84 -1.58 -13.51
C MET A 149 -13.81 -3.05 -13.09
N GLY A 150 -12.62 -3.63 -13.10
CA GLY A 150 -12.36 -5.00 -12.62
C GLY A 150 -10.89 -5.20 -12.26
N VAL A 151 -10.47 -6.45 -12.20
CA VAL A 151 -9.12 -6.84 -11.77
C VAL A 151 -8.04 -6.14 -12.58
N GLY A 152 -7.05 -5.55 -11.89
CA GLY A 152 -5.91 -4.88 -12.49
C GLY A 152 -6.20 -3.48 -13.06
N GLN A 153 -7.45 -3.01 -13.00
CA GLN A 153 -7.83 -1.68 -13.45
C GLN A 153 -7.78 -0.68 -12.29
N THR A 154 -7.26 0.51 -12.57
CA THR A 154 -7.25 1.64 -11.64
C THR A 154 -8.15 2.75 -12.18
N VAL A 155 -9.13 3.14 -11.38
CA VAL A 155 -9.96 4.32 -11.63
C VAL A 155 -9.35 5.50 -10.89
N VAL A 156 -9.15 6.61 -11.60
CA VAL A 156 -8.73 7.90 -11.04
C VAL A 156 -9.96 8.77 -10.92
N TYR A 157 -10.27 9.24 -9.72
CA TYR A 157 -11.41 10.12 -9.50
C TYR A 157 -11.05 11.58 -9.76
N GLY A 158 -12.00 12.33 -10.30
CA GLY A 158 -11.92 13.77 -10.43
C GLY A 158 -12.19 14.48 -9.09
N THR A 159 -12.48 15.78 -9.17
CA THR A 159 -12.87 16.57 -8.00
C THR A 159 -14.20 16.11 -7.44
N GLY A 160 -14.29 15.95 -6.13
CA GLY A 160 -15.50 15.57 -5.42
C GLY A 160 -15.24 15.36 -3.93
N ASP A 161 -16.31 15.26 -3.16
CA ASP A 161 -16.30 15.02 -1.72
C ASP A 161 -16.80 13.61 -1.36
N THR A 162 -16.96 12.73 -2.36
CA THR A 162 -17.40 11.35 -2.18
C THR A 162 -16.73 10.39 -3.14
N ILE A 163 -16.59 9.14 -2.71
CA ILE A 163 -16.21 8.00 -3.56
C ILE A 163 -17.41 7.07 -3.65
N THR A 164 -17.82 6.77 -4.89
CA THR A 164 -18.89 5.80 -5.19
C THR A 164 -18.30 4.58 -5.89
N LEU A 165 -18.61 3.40 -5.36
CA LEU A 165 -18.31 2.12 -5.97
C LEU A 165 -19.53 1.21 -5.90
N GLU A 166 -19.69 0.36 -6.90
CA GLU A 166 -20.77 -0.61 -6.98
C GLU A 166 -20.21 -1.93 -7.52
N ALA A 167 -20.52 -3.05 -6.85
CA ALA A 167 -20.21 -4.37 -7.37
C ALA A 167 -21.20 -4.75 -8.48
N SER A 168 -20.75 -5.57 -9.44
CA SER A 168 -21.69 -6.16 -10.40
C SER A 168 -22.78 -6.99 -9.69
N SER A 169 -23.90 -7.24 -10.36
CA SER A 169 -25.01 -8.02 -9.79
C SER A 169 -24.67 -9.49 -9.50
N HIS A 170 -23.57 -10.01 -10.04
CA HIS A 170 -23.25 -11.44 -10.01
C HIS A 170 -21.91 -11.76 -9.34
N GLU A 171 -21.00 -10.79 -9.23
CA GLU A 171 -19.67 -10.98 -8.65
C GLU A 171 -19.40 -9.95 -7.56
N PRO A 172 -18.64 -10.32 -6.51
CA PRO A 172 -18.15 -9.32 -5.56
C PRO A 172 -17.13 -8.39 -6.24
N LEU A 173 -16.83 -7.27 -5.59
CA LEU A 173 -15.76 -6.37 -6.01
C LEU A 173 -14.82 -6.13 -4.82
N ASP A 174 -13.56 -6.56 -4.95
CA ASP A 174 -12.50 -6.21 -3.99
C ASP A 174 -11.64 -5.09 -4.59
N VAL A 175 -11.44 -4.02 -3.83
CA VAL A 175 -10.64 -2.87 -4.26
C VAL A 175 -9.70 -2.38 -3.16
N ILE A 176 -8.57 -1.81 -3.57
CA ILE A 176 -7.85 -0.82 -2.76
C ILE A 176 -8.36 0.57 -3.12
N LEU A 177 -8.88 1.26 -2.11
CA LEU A 177 -9.13 2.69 -2.11
C LEU A 177 -7.91 3.40 -1.56
N MET A 178 -7.37 4.34 -2.32
CA MET A 178 -6.21 5.10 -1.88
C MET A 178 -6.23 6.54 -2.36
N GLY A 179 -5.61 7.41 -1.60
CA GLY A 179 -5.36 8.77 -1.99
C GLY A 179 -4.85 9.61 -0.85
N GLY A 180 -4.63 10.89 -1.10
CA GLY A 180 -3.99 11.75 -0.14
C GLY A 180 -3.77 13.16 -0.64
N GLN A 181 -3.37 14.03 0.28
CA GLN A 181 -3.02 15.40 -0.06
C GLN A 181 -1.80 15.40 -0.99
N PRO A 182 -1.90 15.98 -2.19
CA PRO A 182 -0.74 16.12 -3.06
C PRO A 182 0.38 16.88 -2.35
N ILE A 183 1.61 16.35 -2.42
CA ILE A 183 2.77 16.95 -1.76
C ILE A 183 3.11 18.31 -2.38
N GLY A 184 2.91 18.46 -3.70
CA GLY A 184 3.16 19.70 -4.42
C GLY A 184 4.64 20.03 -4.62
N GLU A 185 5.52 19.02 -4.57
CA GLU A 185 6.97 19.16 -4.77
C GLU A 185 7.43 18.39 -6.01
N PRO A 186 8.57 18.75 -6.63
CA PRO A 186 9.16 17.99 -7.73
C PRO A 186 9.43 16.53 -7.36
N VAL A 187 9.30 15.64 -8.33
CA VAL A 187 9.59 14.20 -8.18
C VAL A 187 10.60 13.80 -9.24
N GLU A 188 11.79 13.42 -8.79
CA GLU A 188 12.87 12.86 -9.60
C GLU A 188 13.08 11.41 -9.16
N GLN A 189 12.90 10.46 -10.08
CA GLN A 189 13.00 9.03 -9.79
C GLN A 189 14.08 8.36 -10.65
N TYR A 190 14.88 7.51 -10.03
CA TYR A 190 15.81 6.61 -10.73
C TYR A 190 15.93 5.29 -9.97
N GLY A 191 15.35 4.22 -10.54
CA GLY A 191 15.31 2.90 -9.91
C GLY A 191 14.64 2.95 -8.53
N PRO A 192 15.33 2.53 -7.44
CA PRO A 192 14.77 2.52 -6.09
C PRO A 192 14.79 3.89 -5.38
N PHE A 193 15.36 4.93 -6.01
CA PHE A 193 15.50 6.25 -5.40
C PHE A 193 14.46 7.22 -5.93
N VAL A 194 13.77 7.90 -5.02
CA VAL A 194 12.79 8.95 -5.32
C VAL A 194 13.14 10.20 -4.52
N MET A 195 13.72 11.20 -5.19
CA MET A 195 14.18 12.46 -4.61
C MET A 195 13.44 13.65 -5.22
N ASN A 196 13.79 14.88 -4.82
CA ASN A 196 13.22 16.10 -5.40
C ASN A 196 14.08 16.69 -6.51
N THR A 197 15.39 16.41 -6.53
CA THR A 197 16.32 16.91 -7.56
C THR A 197 17.22 15.82 -8.14
N ARG A 198 17.72 16.03 -9.37
CA ARG A 198 18.71 15.14 -9.99
C ARG A 198 20.01 15.05 -9.20
N GLN A 199 20.41 16.13 -8.53
CA GLN A 199 21.60 16.14 -7.69
C GLN A 199 21.44 15.22 -6.48
N GLU A 200 20.26 15.22 -5.85
CA GLU A 200 19.94 14.30 -4.76
C GLU A 200 19.91 12.84 -5.24
N LEU A 201 19.42 12.56 -6.45
CA LEU A 201 19.50 11.20 -7.02
C LEU A 201 20.96 10.75 -7.21
N GLN A 202 21.82 11.61 -7.75
CA GLN A 202 23.25 11.30 -7.89
C GLN A 202 23.88 11.01 -6.52
N GLN A 203 23.56 11.82 -5.51
CA GLN A 203 24.05 11.61 -4.14
C GLN A 203 23.56 10.27 -3.57
N ALA A 204 22.28 9.94 -3.72
CA ALA A 204 21.73 8.66 -3.24
C ALA A 204 22.42 7.45 -3.90
N PHE A 205 22.72 7.56 -5.19
CA PHE A 205 23.47 6.52 -5.91
C PHE A 205 24.91 6.39 -5.42
N ASP A 206 25.60 7.52 -5.24
CA ASP A 206 26.96 7.57 -4.66
C ASP A 206 27.00 7.05 -3.21
N ASP A 207 25.92 7.26 -2.45
CA ASP A 207 25.74 6.74 -1.09
C ASP A 207 25.57 5.22 -1.11
N TYR A 208 24.73 4.71 -2.00
CA TYR A 208 24.55 3.27 -2.19
C TYR A 208 25.85 2.57 -2.59
N GLN A 209 26.54 3.06 -3.63
CA GLN A 209 27.78 2.45 -4.13
C GLN A 209 28.90 2.42 -3.09
N ARG A 210 28.91 3.38 -2.18
CA ARG A 210 29.91 3.48 -1.11
C ARG A 210 29.44 2.85 0.21
N GLY A 211 28.32 2.12 0.20
CA GLY A 211 27.81 1.40 1.38
C GLY A 211 27.27 2.28 2.51
N ARG A 212 26.82 3.51 2.20
CA ARG A 212 26.30 4.46 3.21
C ARG A 212 24.82 4.28 3.54
N LEU A 213 24.08 3.48 2.77
CA LEU A 213 22.64 3.22 2.98
C LEU A 213 22.35 2.01 3.87
N GLY A 214 23.35 1.57 4.64
CA GLY A 214 23.28 0.38 5.48
C GLY A 214 24.13 -0.78 4.95
N VAL A 215 24.24 -1.83 5.76
CA VAL A 215 24.98 -3.05 5.44
C VAL A 215 24.04 -4.23 5.63
N VAL A 216 23.97 -5.12 4.64
CA VAL A 216 23.21 -6.37 4.75
C VAL A 216 23.81 -7.19 5.88
N PRO A 217 23.02 -7.65 6.86
CA PRO A 217 23.56 -8.37 8.00
C PRO A 217 24.16 -9.73 7.55
N PRO A 218 25.17 -10.27 8.25
CA PRO A 218 25.80 -11.54 7.86
C PRO A 218 24.84 -12.74 7.81
N ASN A 219 23.76 -12.70 8.60
CA ASN A 219 22.67 -13.68 8.60
C ASN A 219 21.48 -13.23 7.73
N GLY A 220 21.74 -12.39 6.71
CA GLY A 220 20.74 -11.93 5.76
C GLY A 220 20.03 -13.10 5.09
N ILE A 221 18.70 -13.15 5.21
CA ILE A 221 17.88 -14.15 4.53
C ILE A 221 18.16 -14.12 3.03
N GLN A 222 18.11 -15.30 2.41
CA GLN A 222 18.33 -15.47 0.99
C GLN A 222 17.05 -16.03 0.35
N PRO A 223 16.69 -15.63 -0.87
CA PRO A 223 15.57 -16.24 -1.57
C PRO A 223 15.80 -17.74 -1.72
N PHE A 224 14.78 -18.54 -1.40
CA PHE A 224 14.84 -19.97 -1.68
C PHE A 224 14.87 -20.18 -3.20
N ARG A 225 15.95 -20.80 -3.69
CA ARG A 225 16.10 -21.23 -5.08
C ARG A 225 16.20 -22.74 -5.04
N GLY A 226 15.11 -23.44 -5.38
CA GLY A 226 15.06 -24.89 -5.39
C GLY A 226 16.24 -25.49 -6.14
N ARG A 227 16.79 -26.60 -5.63
CA ARG A 227 17.81 -27.39 -6.35
C ARG A 227 17.15 -28.36 -7.31
#